data_AF-A0A0A9VYC8-F1
#
_entry.id   AF-A0A0A9VYC8-F1
#
_cell.length_a   1.000
_cell.length_b   1.000
_cell.length_c   1.000
_cell.angle_alpha   90.00
_cell.angle_beta   90.00
_cell.angle_gamma   90.00
#
_symmetry.space_group_name_H-M   'P 1'
#
loop_
_entity.id
_entity.type
_entity.pdbx_description
1 polymer ?
#
loop_
_entity_poly.entity_id
_entity_poly.type
_entity_poly.pdbx_seq_one_letter_code
_entity_poly.pdbx_strand_id
1 'polypeptide(L)'
;MAYRIDWIENVSGSHTHSTHTLQCCELEFQRLVELKSRRLQQLIFTARAKLVALWDELQLSDSQRSEHIDPVALSSEVTDAVLDAITNEVVRLNGIISSMAPLKTLSQKRANLLQDQKELEQLVQSPNRFKRRGGMIRETKLRSRVEKLLPKVEQELYEQLLLWESQKMPPFMYDQQDLLAVLRDKFHKQQQSLNLSRSRSALPIRQLARETHLATIGH
;
A
#
# COMPACT_ATOMS: atom_id res chain seq x y z
N MET A 1 -12.57 -43.72 0.37
CA MET A 1 -13.84 -44.40 0.04
C MET A 1 -13.96 -45.78 0.71
N ALA A 2 -12.87 -46.52 0.92
CA ALA A 2 -12.89 -47.84 1.58
C ALA A 2 -13.53 -47.87 2.99
N TYR A 3 -13.17 -46.95 3.90
CA TYR A 3 -13.66 -46.99 5.30
C TYR A 3 -15.15 -46.64 5.50
N ARG A 4 -15.77 -45.92 4.57
CA ARG A 4 -17.20 -45.57 4.66
C ARG A 4 -18.07 -46.78 4.35
N ILE A 5 -17.57 -47.70 3.52
CA ILE A 5 -18.25 -48.93 3.12
C ILE A 5 -18.21 -49.92 4.30
N ASP A 6 -17.06 -50.04 4.96
CA ASP A 6 -16.83 -50.91 6.13
C ASP A 6 -17.72 -50.54 7.34
N TRP A 7 -17.87 -49.24 7.66
CA TRP A 7 -18.79 -48.80 8.73
C TRP A 7 -20.26 -49.07 8.40
N ILE A 8 -20.67 -48.82 7.15
CA ILE A 8 -22.04 -49.06 6.72
C ILE A 8 -22.36 -50.56 6.79
N GLU A 9 -21.45 -51.44 6.37
CA GLU A 9 -21.62 -52.89 6.45
C GLU A 9 -21.73 -53.37 7.91
N ASN A 10 -20.95 -52.80 8.83
CA ASN A 10 -20.94 -53.19 10.23
C ASN A 10 -22.15 -52.67 11.04
N VAL A 11 -22.77 -51.56 10.62
CA VAL A 11 -23.92 -50.94 11.31
C VAL A 11 -25.27 -51.33 10.68
N SER A 12 -25.34 -51.54 9.36
CA SER A 12 -26.60 -51.78 8.64
C SER A 12 -27.13 -53.23 8.73
N GLY A 13 -26.31 -54.18 9.21
CA GLY A 13 -26.70 -55.58 9.36
C GLY A 13 -27.59 -55.88 10.59
N SER A 14 -27.72 -54.97 11.55
CA SER A 14 -28.48 -55.21 12.79
C SER A 14 -29.65 -54.23 12.93
N HIS A 15 -30.88 -54.74 12.84
CA HIS A 15 -32.13 -53.99 13.05
C HIS A 15 -32.41 -53.67 14.54
N THR A 16 -31.39 -53.57 15.38
CA THR A 16 -31.57 -53.31 16.81
C THR A 16 -30.55 -52.29 17.30
N HIS A 17 -30.97 -51.41 18.20
CA HIS A 17 -30.11 -50.54 19.01
C HIS A 17 -29.26 -51.37 20.00
N SER A 18 -28.60 -52.41 19.50
CA SER A 18 -27.74 -53.31 20.25
C SER A 18 -26.61 -52.50 20.87
N THR A 19 -26.19 -52.88 22.08
CA THR A 19 -25.04 -52.26 22.76
C THR A 19 -23.78 -52.23 21.88
N HIS A 20 -23.64 -53.23 21.01
CA HIS A 20 -22.57 -53.29 20.01
C HIS A 20 -22.63 -52.15 18.98
N THR A 21 -23.82 -51.85 18.44
CA THR A 21 -23.96 -50.76 17.45
C THR A 21 -23.73 -49.39 18.07
N LEU A 22 -24.15 -49.19 19.32
CA LEU A 22 -23.83 -47.98 20.09
C LEU A 22 -22.32 -47.82 20.29
N GLN A 23 -21.62 -48.88 20.69
CA GLN A 23 -20.16 -48.87 20.87
C GLN A 23 -19.42 -48.55 19.56
N CYS A 24 -19.83 -49.14 18.43
CA CYS A 24 -19.26 -48.81 17.13
C CYS A 24 -19.49 -47.34 16.73
N CYS A 25 -20.66 -46.79 17.01
CA CYS A 25 -20.97 -45.37 16.79
C CYS A 25 -20.11 -44.45 17.66
N GLU A 26 -19.91 -44.78 18.93
CA GLU A 26 -19.05 -44.02 19.85
C GLU A 26 -17.59 -44.01 19.38
N LEU A 27 -17.06 -45.16 18.96
CA LEU A 27 -15.70 -45.28 18.43
C LEU A 27 -15.51 -44.46 17.15
N GLU A 28 -16.47 -44.52 16.22
CA GLU A 28 -16.40 -43.70 15.02
C GLU A 28 -16.56 -42.21 15.31
N PHE A 29 -17.42 -41.84 16.27
CA PHE A 29 -17.53 -40.45 16.72
C PHE A 29 -16.19 -39.93 17.26
N GLN A 30 -15.53 -40.68 18.15
CA GLN A 30 -14.21 -40.34 18.66
C GLN A 30 -13.18 -40.20 17.53
N ARG A 31 -13.15 -41.15 16.59
CA ARG A 31 -12.26 -41.09 15.41
C ARG A 31 -12.52 -39.84 14.56
N LEU A 32 -13.78 -39.47 14.34
CA LEU A 32 -14.14 -38.28 13.57
C LEU A 32 -13.76 -36.98 14.29
N VAL A 33 -13.91 -36.94 15.63
CA VAL A 33 -13.47 -35.80 16.45
C VAL A 33 -11.96 -35.62 16.36
N GLU A 34 -11.20 -36.70 16.50
CA GLU A 34 -9.74 -36.65 16.33
C GLU A 34 -9.35 -36.19 14.93
N LEU A 35 -10.00 -36.72 13.90
CA LEU A 35 -9.73 -36.34 12.51
C LEU A 35 -10.03 -34.86 12.27
N LYS A 36 -11.15 -34.35 12.82
CA LYS A 36 -11.48 -32.91 12.78
C LYS A 36 -10.38 -32.11 13.45
N SER A 37 -9.96 -32.48 14.67
CA SER A 37 -8.92 -31.78 15.42
C SER A 37 -7.60 -31.71 14.66
N ARG A 38 -7.16 -32.84 14.07
CA ARG A 38 -5.91 -32.89 13.28
C ARG A 38 -6.00 -31.99 12.04
N ARG A 39 -7.14 -32.00 11.34
CA ARG A 39 -7.37 -31.13 10.17
C ARG A 39 -7.40 -29.66 10.57
N LEU A 40 -8.09 -29.32 11.66
CA LEU A 40 -8.19 -27.95 12.17
C LEU A 40 -6.80 -27.40 12.52
N GLN A 41 -5.95 -28.20 13.17
CA GLN A 41 -4.57 -27.83 13.46
C GLN A 41 -3.77 -27.52 12.17
N GLN A 42 -3.90 -28.35 11.14
CA GLN A 42 -3.26 -28.11 9.84
C GLN A 42 -3.77 -26.83 9.18
N LEU A 43 -5.08 -26.59 9.22
CA LEU A 43 -5.68 -25.37 8.67
C LEU A 43 -5.16 -24.12 9.38
N ILE A 44 -5.16 -24.10 10.72
CA ILE A 44 -4.62 -22.99 11.51
C ILE A 44 -3.16 -22.75 11.18
N PHE A 45 -2.34 -23.81 11.07
CA PHE A 45 -0.93 -23.68 10.70
C PHE A 45 -0.76 -23.02 9.33
N THR A 46 -1.49 -23.49 8.31
CA THR A 46 -1.42 -22.90 6.97
C THR A 46 -1.95 -21.47 6.93
N ALA A 47 -2.98 -21.16 7.71
CA ALA A 47 -3.56 -19.82 7.79
C ALA A 47 -2.58 -18.85 8.47
N ARG A 48 -1.86 -19.27 9.51
CA ARG A 48 -0.78 -18.49 10.14
C ARG A 48 0.38 -18.22 9.20
N ALA A 49 0.80 -19.22 8.41
CA ALA A 49 1.85 -19.02 7.42
C ALA A 49 1.45 -17.95 6.37
N LYS A 50 0.19 -17.97 5.92
CA LYS A 50 -0.35 -16.93 5.02
C LYS A 50 -0.37 -15.56 5.71
N LEU A 51 -0.80 -15.51 6.96
CA LEU A 51 -0.87 -14.28 7.73
C LEU A 51 0.51 -13.62 7.88
N VAL A 52 1.55 -14.40 8.21
CA VAL A 52 2.93 -13.92 8.29
C VAL A 52 3.42 -13.39 6.93
N ALA A 53 3.16 -14.12 5.84
CA ALA A 53 3.53 -13.67 4.50
C ALA A 53 2.89 -12.32 4.12
N LEU A 54 1.63 -12.09 4.52
CA LEU A 54 0.95 -10.81 4.29
C LEU A 54 1.54 -9.67 5.14
N TRP A 55 1.96 -9.94 6.38
CA TRP A 55 2.66 -8.96 7.19
C TRP A 55 4.02 -8.57 6.61
N ASP A 56 4.73 -9.54 6.04
CA ASP A 56 6.01 -9.30 5.38
C ASP A 56 5.82 -8.49 4.10
N GLU A 57 4.77 -8.77 3.31
CA GLU A 57 4.40 -7.96 2.14
C GLU A 57 4.07 -6.51 2.51
N LEU A 58 3.37 -6.31 3.63
CA LEU A 58 3.01 -4.99 4.16
C LEU A 58 4.13 -4.32 4.97
N GLN A 59 5.27 -5.01 5.17
CA GLN A 59 6.41 -4.53 5.96
C GLN A 59 6.02 -4.07 7.37
N LEU A 60 5.06 -4.76 8.01
CA LEU A 60 4.61 -4.41 9.36
C LEU A 60 5.68 -4.76 10.39
N SER A 61 5.98 -3.81 11.28
CA SER A 61 6.80 -4.05 12.47
C SER A 61 6.09 -4.95 13.49
N ASP A 62 6.84 -5.62 14.37
CA ASP A 62 6.26 -6.51 15.38
C ASP A 62 5.32 -5.79 16.36
N SER A 63 5.57 -4.51 16.64
CA SER A 63 4.66 -3.67 17.42
C SER A 63 3.34 -3.44 16.69
N GLN A 64 3.38 -3.15 15.39
CA GLN A 64 2.16 -2.95 14.58
C GLN A 64 1.38 -4.26 14.39
N ARG A 65 2.09 -5.39 14.26
CA ARG A 65 1.47 -6.72 14.24
C ARG A 65 0.66 -6.89 15.54
N SER A 66 1.33 -6.80 16.68
CA SER A 66 0.67 -7.01 17.98
C SER A 66 -0.45 -6.02 18.33
N GLU A 67 -0.39 -4.77 17.86
CA GLU A 67 -1.42 -3.76 18.14
C GLU A 67 -2.72 -3.96 17.33
N HIS A 68 -2.62 -4.45 16.09
CA HIS A 68 -3.75 -4.47 15.17
C HIS A 68 -4.40 -5.85 14.97
N ILE A 69 -3.75 -6.92 15.43
CA ILE A 69 -4.27 -8.28 15.28
C ILE A 69 -5.28 -8.59 16.39
N ASP A 70 -6.35 -9.30 16.04
CA ASP A 70 -7.27 -9.90 17.00
C ASP A 70 -6.49 -10.86 17.95
N PRO A 71 -6.49 -10.63 19.27
CA PRO A 71 -5.83 -11.51 20.24
C PRO A 71 -6.22 -12.99 20.11
N VAL A 72 -7.44 -13.28 19.64
CA VAL A 72 -7.91 -14.65 19.40
C VAL A 72 -7.09 -15.33 18.31
N ALA A 73 -6.67 -14.62 17.26
CA ALA A 73 -5.82 -15.18 16.21
C ALA A 73 -4.42 -15.60 16.71
N LEU A 74 -3.96 -14.97 17.79
CA LEU A 74 -2.67 -15.23 18.45
C LEU A 74 -2.73 -16.37 19.49
N SER A 75 -3.94 -16.82 19.87
CA SER A 75 -4.12 -17.90 20.85
C SER A 75 -3.46 -19.21 20.41
N SER A 76 -2.82 -19.93 21.31
CA SER A 76 -2.23 -21.26 21.01
C SER A 76 -3.27 -22.37 20.83
N GLU A 77 -4.54 -22.09 21.10
CA GLU A 77 -5.62 -23.07 21.03
C GLU A 77 -5.95 -23.50 19.58
N VAL A 78 -6.44 -24.72 19.43
CA VAL A 78 -6.88 -25.29 18.14
C VAL A 78 -8.41 -25.34 18.13
N THR A 79 -9.03 -24.18 17.94
CA THR A 79 -10.49 -24.03 17.90
C THR A 79 -10.94 -23.40 16.59
N ASP A 80 -12.20 -23.67 16.21
CA ASP A 80 -12.79 -23.09 15.00
C ASP A 80 -12.77 -21.55 15.09
N ALA A 81 -12.97 -20.98 16.28
CA ALA A 81 -12.89 -19.54 16.53
C ALA A 81 -11.51 -18.93 16.24
N VAL A 82 -10.41 -19.63 16.56
CA VAL A 82 -9.05 -19.18 16.22
C VAL A 82 -8.84 -19.19 14.71
N LEU A 83 -9.32 -20.23 14.02
CA LEU A 83 -9.26 -20.30 12.56
C LEU A 83 -10.06 -19.16 11.92
N ASP A 84 -11.26 -18.90 12.40
CA ASP A 84 -12.12 -17.81 11.92
C ASP A 84 -11.45 -16.45 12.14
N ALA A 85 -10.88 -16.19 13.32
CA ALA A 85 -10.14 -14.96 13.60
C ALA A 85 -8.97 -14.75 12.62
N ILE A 86 -8.16 -15.79 12.38
CA ILE A 86 -7.04 -15.72 11.43
C ILE A 86 -7.54 -15.48 10.00
N THR A 87 -8.60 -16.16 9.57
CA THR A 87 -9.12 -16.02 8.20
C THR A 87 -9.73 -14.63 7.96
N ASN A 88 -10.45 -14.07 8.94
CA ASN A 88 -10.95 -12.70 8.89
C ASN A 88 -9.81 -11.69 8.77
N GLU A 89 -8.74 -11.89 9.54
CA GLU A 89 -7.56 -11.04 9.48
C GLU A 89 -6.84 -11.14 8.12
N VAL A 90 -6.74 -12.35 7.55
CA VAL A 90 -6.22 -12.56 6.19
C VAL A 90 -7.07 -11.80 5.16
N VAL A 91 -8.40 -11.84 5.26
CA VAL A 91 -9.29 -11.08 4.36
C VAL A 91 -9.07 -9.57 4.51
N ARG A 92 -8.98 -9.09 5.75
CA ARG A 92 -8.70 -7.68 6.06
C ARG A 92 -7.40 -7.22 5.41
N LEU A 93 -6.29 -7.93 5.63
CA LEU A 93 -4.98 -7.58 5.07
C LEU A 93 -4.94 -7.64 3.54
N ASN A 94 -5.63 -8.60 2.92
CA ASN A 94 -5.75 -8.64 1.47
C ASN A 94 -6.54 -7.44 0.92
N GLY A 95 -7.58 -6.99 1.63
CA GLY A 95 -8.31 -5.76 1.29
C GLY A 95 -7.40 -4.54 1.31
N ILE A 96 -6.53 -4.47 2.32
CA ILE A 96 -5.52 -3.41 2.48
C ILE A 96 -4.54 -3.41 1.31
N ILE A 97 -3.94 -4.56 0.99
CA ILE A 97 -3.03 -4.71 -0.15
C ILE A 97 -3.71 -4.32 -1.47
N SER A 98 -4.97 -4.73 -1.65
CA SER A 98 -5.76 -4.39 -2.84
C SER A 98 -5.99 -2.88 -2.95
N SER A 99 -6.27 -2.20 -1.82
CA SER A 99 -6.43 -0.75 -1.78
C SER A 99 -5.10 0.01 -2.00
N MET A 100 -3.95 -0.62 -1.78
CA MET A 100 -2.64 -0.05 -2.14
C MET A 100 -2.34 -0.10 -3.65
N ALA A 101 -2.99 -0.98 -4.42
CA ALA A 101 -2.74 -1.13 -5.86
C ALA A 101 -2.89 0.19 -6.66
N PRO A 102 -3.95 1.01 -6.49
CA PRO A 102 -4.04 2.31 -7.14
C PRO A 102 -2.92 3.27 -6.70
N LEU A 103 -2.55 3.29 -5.41
CA LEU A 103 -1.44 4.09 -4.89
C LEU A 103 -0.10 3.69 -5.51
N LYS A 104 0.18 2.37 -5.63
CA LYS A 104 1.37 1.85 -6.32
C LYS A 104 1.40 2.27 -7.78
N THR A 105 0.26 2.25 -8.46
CA THR A 105 0.13 2.67 -9.87
C THR A 105 0.40 4.17 -10.03
N LEU A 106 -0.15 5.02 -9.16
CA LEU A 106 0.13 6.46 -9.16
C LEU A 106 1.60 6.76 -8.82
N SER A 107 2.17 6.02 -7.88
CA SER A 107 3.59 6.12 -7.50
C SER A 107 4.51 5.77 -8.66
N GLN A 108 4.19 4.71 -9.42
CA GLN A 108 4.91 4.36 -10.65
C GLN A 108 4.80 5.45 -11.72
N LYS A 109 3.59 6.02 -11.91
CA LYS A 109 3.40 7.15 -12.83
C LYS A 109 4.28 8.34 -12.43
N ARG A 110 4.35 8.67 -11.14
CA ARG A 110 5.25 9.71 -10.62
C ARG A 110 6.71 9.37 -10.89
N ALA A 111 7.15 8.15 -10.62
CA ALA A 111 8.53 7.72 -10.87
C ALA A 111 8.92 7.87 -12.35
N ASN A 112 8.04 7.47 -13.28
CA ASN A 112 8.25 7.63 -14.71
C ASN A 112 8.36 9.11 -15.11
N LEU A 113 7.52 10.00 -14.55
CA LEU A 113 7.58 11.44 -14.83
C LEU A 113 8.83 12.11 -14.23
N LEU A 114 9.33 11.63 -13.08
CA LEU A 114 10.62 12.07 -12.53
C LEU A 114 11.79 11.63 -13.42
N GLN A 115 11.68 10.46 -14.05
CA GLN A 115 12.65 10.03 -15.04
C GLN A 115 12.61 10.89 -16.31
N ASP A 116 11.41 11.23 -16.81
CA ASP A 116 11.22 12.18 -17.91
C ASP A 116 11.82 13.56 -17.57
N GLN A 117 11.71 14.00 -16.30
CA GLN A 117 12.32 15.25 -15.82
C GLN A 117 13.86 15.20 -15.90
N LYS A 118 14.48 14.11 -15.44
CA LYS A 118 15.94 13.92 -15.54
C LYS A 118 16.40 13.89 -16.99
N GLU A 119 15.66 13.22 -17.88
CA GLU A 119 15.96 13.21 -19.32
C GLU A 119 15.89 14.62 -19.91
N LEU A 120 14.86 15.40 -19.55
CA LEU A 120 14.72 16.78 -20.00
C LEU A 120 15.90 17.66 -19.55
N GLU A 121 16.33 17.53 -18.29
CA GLU A 121 17.48 18.26 -17.76
C GLU A 121 18.78 17.94 -18.54
N GLN A 122 19.01 16.67 -18.87
CA GLN A 122 20.15 16.23 -19.69
C GLN A 122 20.08 16.77 -21.13
N LEU A 123 18.89 16.78 -21.72
CA LEU A 123 18.67 17.34 -23.07
C LEU A 123 18.92 18.85 -23.09
N VAL A 124 18.46 19.58 -22.07
CA VAL A 124 18.67 21.04 -21.96
C VAL A 124 20.15 21.38 -21.84
N GLN A 125 20.93 20.58 -21.12
CA GLN A 125 22.38 20.77 -20.96
C GLN A 125 23.19 20.38 -22.21
N SER A 126 22.61 19.64 -23.15
CA SER A 126 23.33 19.11 -24.31
C SER A 126 23.50 20.15 -25.42
N PRO A 127 24.74 20.47 -25.87
CA PRO A 127 24.98 21.46 -26.92
C PRO A 127 24.45 21.03 -28.30
N ASN A 128 24.17 19.74 -28.50
CA ASN A 128 23.65 19.15 -29.73
C ASN A 128 22.15 18.79 -29.68
N ARG A 129 21.39 19.33 -28.73
CA ARG A 129 20.00 18.88 -28.44
C ARG A 129 19.03 18.92 -29.63
N PHE A 130 19.25 19.83 -30.59
CA PHE A 130 18.42 19.97 -31.79
C PHE A 130 19.01 19.31 -33.05
N LYS A 131 20.20 18.71 -32.98
CA LYS A 131 20.84 18.10 -34.16
C LYS A 131 20.14 16.81 -34.62
N ARG A 132 19.40 16.14 -33.74
CA ARG A 132 18.59 14.96 -34.09
C ARG A 132 17.24 15.40 -34.67
N ARG A 133 16.83 14.80 -35.79
CA ARG A 133 15.52 15.07 -36.41
C ARG A 133 14.39 14.91 -35.39
N GLY A 134 13.60 15.96 -35.18
CA GLY A 134 12.50 15.99 -34.22
C GLY A 134 12.89 16.29 -32.77
N GLY A 135 14.14 16.66 -32.47
CA GLY A 135 14.61 16.96 -31.11
C GLY A 135 13.77 18.02 -30.39
N MET A 136 13.46 19.14 -31.05
CA MET A 136 12.62 20.21 -30.50
C MET A 136 11.21 19.73 -30.13
N ILE A 137 10.60 18.89 -30.98
CA ILE A 137 9.25 18.34 -30.75
C ILE A 137 9.26 17.37 -29.57
N ARG A 138 10.32 16.57 -29.43
CA ARG A 138 10.49 15.67 -28.28
C ARG A 138 10.69 16.45 -26.98
N GLU A 139 11.56 17.45 -26.99
CA GLU A 139 11.84 18.30 -25.81
C GLU A 139 10.58 19.03 -25.35
N THR A 140 9.82 19.66 -26.27
CA THR A 140 8.57 20.35 -25.95
C THR A 140 7.48 19.42 -25.40
N LYS A 141 7.35 18.21 -25.96
CA LYS A 141 6.44 17.18 -25.42
C LYS A 141 6.84 16.73 -24.02
N LEU A 142 8.13 16.43 -23.80
CA LEU A 142 8.67 16.07 -22.49
C LEU A 142 8.45 17.19 -21.47
N ARG A 143 8.77 18.43 -21.83
CA ARG A 143 8.54 19.61 -21.00
C ARG A 143 7.07 19.76 -20.62
N SER A 144 6.15 19.64 -21.57
CA SER A 144 4.71 19.71 -21.29
C SER A 144 4.25 18.61 -20.32
N ARG A 145 4.77 17.38 -20.45
CA ARG A 145 4.45 16.27 -19.53
C ARG A 145 4.99 16.56 -18.13
N VAL A 146 6.24 16.98 -18.00
CA VAL A 146 6.86 17.29 -16.70
C VAL A 146 6.20 18.50 -16.04
N GLU A 147 6.00 19.61 -16.75
CA GLU A 147 5.46 20.84 -16.16
C GLU A 147 3.97 20.75 -15.83
N LYS A 148 3.18 19.95 -16.58
CA LYS A 148 1.72 19.90 -16.39
C LYS A 148 1.21 18.62 -15.75
N LEU A 149 1.77 17.46 -16.08
CA LEU A 149 1.26 16.17 -15.58
C LEU A 149 1.90 15.79 -14.24
N LEU A 150 3.20 16.02 -14.05
CA LEU A 150 3.86 15.72 -12.78
C LEU A 150 3.20 16.41 -11.57
N PRO A 151 2.93 17.73 -11.56
CA PRO A 151 2.29 18.35 -10.40
C PRO A 151 0.87 17.84 -10.15
N LYS A 152 0.13 17.47 -11.22
CA LYS A 152 -1.21 16.88 -11.08
C LYS A 152 -1.17 15.50 -10.43
N VAL A 153 -0.26 14.64 -10.91
CA VAL A 153 -0.07 13.29 -10.36
C VAL A 153 0.44 13.37 -8.91
N GLU A 154 1.34 14.30 -8.59
CA GLU A 154 1.82 14.49 -7.23
C GLU A 154 0.75 15.01 -6.27
N GLN A 155 -0.12 15.92 -6.74
CA GLN A 155 -1.25 16.40 -5.94
C GLN A 155 -2.28 15.28 -5.70
N GLU A 156 -2.66 14.55 -6.74
CA GLU A 156 -3.57 13.40 -6.63
C GLU A 156 -2.99 12.34 -5.67
N LEU A 157 -1.71 12.01 -5.82
CA LEU A 157 -1.03 11.06 -4.96
C LEU A 157 -0.98 11.54 -3.50
N TYR A 158 -0.75 12.83 -3.26
CA TYR A 158 -0.73 13.40 -1.92
C TYR A 158 -2.10 13.34 -1.24
N GLU A 159 -3.17 13.68 -1.96
CA GLU A 159 -4.55 13.59 -1.44
C GLU A 159 -4.91 12.14 -1.09
N GLN A 160 -4.57 11.18 -1.96
CA GLN A 160 -4.82 9.76 -1.69
C GLN A 160 -3.98 9.22 -0.51
N LEU A 161 -2.73 9.68 -0.36
CA LEU A 161 -1.87 9.30 0.77
C LEU A 161 -2.33 9.91 2.09
N LEU A 162 -2.91 11.12 2.10
CA LEU A 162 -3.54 11.68 3.29
C LEU A 162 -4.78 10.88 3.72
N LEU A 163 -5.60 10.46 2.75
CA LEU A 163 -6.73 9.58 3.02
C LEU A 163 -6.25 8.23 3.60
N TRP A 164 -5.16 7.68 3.06
CA TRP A 164 -4.52 6.48 3.58
C TRP A 164 -4.05 6.63 5.04
N GLU A 165 -3.35 7.72 5.37
CA GLU A 165 -2.91 8.04 6.73
C GLU A 165 -4.10 8.19 7.68
N SER A 166 -5.19 8.82 7.23
CA SER A 166 -6.41 9.02 8.04
C SER A 166 -7.12 7.72 8.43
N GLN A 167 -6.95 6.67 7.63
CA GLN A 167 -7.54 5.34 7.88
C GLN A 167 -6.75 4.53 8.94
N LYS A 168 -5.75 5.14 9.60
CA LYS A 168 -4.82 4.50 10.56
C LYS A 168 -4.14 3.28 9.95
N MET A 169 -3.84 3.38 8.66
CA MET A 169 -3.16 2.33 7.93
C MET A 169 -1.65 2.39 8.18
N PRO A 170 -0.93 1.27 8.00
CA PRO A 170 0.52 1.27 8.00
C PRO A 170 1.06 2.30 7.00
N PRO A 171 2.19 2.98 7.29
CA PRO A 171 2.79 3.94 6.36
C PRO A 171 2.96 3.34 4.96
N PHE A 172 2.56 4.07 3.93
CA PHE A 172 2.74 3.60 2.55
C PHE A 172 4.18 3.82 2.11
N MET A 173 4.93 2.72 1.99
CA MET A 173 6.31 2.73 1.51
C MET A 173 6.36 2.38 0.02
N TYR A 174 7.08 3.17 -0.76
CA TYR A 174 7.37 2.90 -2.16
C TYR A 174 8.86 3.11 -2.42
N ASP A 175 9.56 2.09 -2.93
CA ASP A 175 11.03 2.11 -3.10
C ASP A 175 11.78 2.50 -1.81
N GLN A 176 11.35 1.95 -0.67
CA GLN A 176 11.91 2.23 0.67
C GLN A 176 11.78 3.69 1.13
N GLN A 177 10.91 4.49 0.49
CA GLN A 177 10.65 5.87 0.86
C GLN A 177 9.19 6.06 1.26
N ASP A 178 8.98 6.84 2.33
CA ASP A 178 7.67 7.38 2.66
C ASP A 178 7.34 8.53 1.69
N LEU A 179 6.49 8.23 0.70
CA LEU A 179 6.11 9.21 -0.31
C LEU A 179 5.29 10.36 0.28
N LEU A 180 4.53 10.14 1.35
CA LEU A 180 3.72 11.18 1.96
C LEU A 180 4.63 12.25 2.58
N ALA A 181 5.66 11.83 3.33
CA ALA A 181 6.66 12.72 3.89
C ALA A 181 7.38 13.53 2.79
N VAL A 182 7.82 12.85 1.72
CA VAL A 182 8.50 13.50 0.58
C VAL A 182 7.62 14.56 -0.08
N LEU A 183 6.34 14.25 -0.32
CA LEU A 183 5.40 15.18 -0.96
C LEU A 183 5.03 16.33 -0.03
N ARG A 184 4.84 16.07 1.27
CA ARG A 184 4.58 17.09 2.29
C ARG A 184 5.70 18.13 2.33
N ASP A 185 6.95 17.68 2.37
CA ASP A 185 8.12 18.55 2.33
C ASP A 185 8.21 19.35 1.03
N LYS A 186 7.92 18.71 -0.11
CA LYS A 186 7.92 19.37 -1.42
C LYS A 186 6.89 20.49 -1.49
N PHE A 187 5.64 20.22 -1.10
CA PHE A 187 4.58 21.22 -1.11
C PHE A 187 4.84 22.34 -0.11
N HIS A 188 5.42 22.03 1.06
CA HIS A 188 5.81 23.04 2.03
C HIS A 188 6.87 24.01 1.46
N LYS A 189 7.94 23.49 0.84
CA LYS A 189 8.97 24.31 0.16
C LYS A 189 8.39 25.13 -0.99
N GLN A 190 7.45 24.56 -1.75
CA GLN A 190 6.77 25.28 -2.83
C GLN A 190 5.95 26.46 -2.30
N GLN A 191 5.17 26.27 -1.22
CA GLN A 191 4.42 27.35 -0.59
C GLN A 191 5.33 28.45 -0.02
N GLN A 192 6.44 28.07 0.62
CA GLN A 192 7.41 29.05 1.12
C GLN A 192 7.98 29.91 -0.02
N SER A 193 8.43 29.30 -1.12
CA SER A 193 8.99 30.06 -2.24
C SER A 193 7.98 31.01 -2.90
N LEU A 194 6.70 30.61 -2.98
CA LEU A 194 5.60 31.48 -3.43
C LEU A 194 5.33 32.65 -2.47
N ASN A 195 5.44 32.43 -1.16
CA ASN A 195 5.28 33.50 -0.18
C ASN A 195 6.45 34.50 -0.23
N LEU A 196 7.68 34.01 -0.40
CA LEU A 196 8.86 34.87 -0.58
C LEU A 196 8.77 35.71 -1.85
N SER A 197 8.32 35.13 -2.98
CA SER A 197 8.17 35.88 -4.24
C SER A 197 7.10 36.96 -4.14
N ARG A 198 5.95 36.65 -3.50
CA ARG A 198 4.90 37.64 -3.18
C ARG A 198 5.42 38.78 -2.30
N SER A 199 6.17 38.46 -1.25
CA SER A 199 6.76 39.46 -0.37
C SER A 199 7.79 40.36 -1.07
N ARG A 200 8.57 39.82 -2.03
CA ARG A 200 9.50 40.62 -2.85
C ARG A 200 8.76 41.53 -3.82
N SER A 201 7.67 41.08 -4.42
CA SER A 201 6.83 41.91 -5.30
C SER A 201 5.99 42.96 -4.56
N ALA A 202 5.81 42.81 -3.24
CA ALA A 202 5.04 43.73 -2.40
C ALA A 202 5.88 44.86 -1.78
N LEU A 203 7.19 44.95 -2.11
CA LEU A 203 8.02 46.09 -1.68
C LEU A 203 7.46 47.39 -2.28
N PRO A 204 7.19 48.42 -1.47
CA PRO A 204 6.51 49.62 -1.95
C PRO A 204 7.37 50.34 -2.98
N ILE A 205 6.73 50.76 -4.08
CA ILE A 205 7.27 51.52 -5.24
C ILE A 205 7.97 52.85 -4.84
N ARG A 206 8.07 53.18 -3.56
CA ARG A 206 8.66 54.42 -3.04
C ARG A 206 10.18 54.52 -3.17
N GLN A 207 10.89 53.48 -3.62
CA GLN A 207 12.36 53.53 -3.77
C GLN A 207 12.85 53.67 -5.22
N LEU A 208 11.99 53.55 -6.24
CA LEU A 208 12.39 53.71 -7.65
C LEU A 208 12.26 55.15 -8.20
N ALA A 209 11.78 56.10 -7.39
CA ALA A 209 11.54 57.48 -7.82
C ALA A 209 12.64 58.48 -7.39
N ARG A 210 13.74 58.03 -6.74
CA ARG A 210 14.82 58.92 -6.30
C ARG A 210 16.01 59.03 -7.26
N GLU A 211 16.08 58.21 -8.30
CA GLU A 211 17.22 58.22 -9.25
C GLU A 211 16.93 58.97 -10.55
N THR A 212 15.68 59.33 -10.86
CA THR A 212 15.33 60.01 -12.12
C THR A 212 15.37 61.54 -12.06
N HIS A 213 15.60 62.15 -10.89
CA HIS A 213 15.57 63.62 -10.72
C HIS A 213 16.94 64.30 -10.51
N LEU A 214 18.06 63.56 -10.46
CA LEU A 214 19.39 64.15 -10.30
C LEU A 214 20.21 64.25 -11.60
N ALA A 215 19.65 63.87 -12.76
CA ALA A 215 20.36 63.85 -14.04
C ALA A 215 19.96 64.99 -15.02
N THR A 216 19.37 66.09 -14.55
CA THR A 216 18.92 67.18 -15.44
C THR A 216 19.30 68.59 -14.98
N ILE A 217 20.32 68.76 -14.13
CA ILE A 217 20.90 70.10 -13.89
C ILE A 217 22.42 69.98 -13.90
N GLY A 218 23.01 70.38 -15.02
CA GLY A 218 24.45 70.42 -15.25
C GLY A 218 24.75 70.90 -16.67
N HIS A 219 24.22 72.08 -17.02
CA HIS A 219 24.75 72.91 -18.11
C HIS A 219 25.86 73.80 -17.56
#